data_AF-A0A436H9Y7-F1
#
_entry.id   AF-A0A436H9Y7-F1
#
_cell.length_a   1.000
_cell.length_b   1.000
_cell.length_c   1.000
_cell.angle_alpha   90.00
_cell.angle_beta   90.00
_cell.angle_gamma   90.00
#
_symmetry.space_group_name_H-M   'P 1'
#
loop_
_entity.id
_entity.type
_entity.pdbx_description
1 polymer ?
#
loop_
_entity_poly.entity_id
_entity_poly.type
_entity_poly.pdbx_seq_one_letter_code
_entity_poly.pdbx_strand_id
1 'polypeptide(L)' 'MSVYVDNAKHPFGRLLMCHMWADTRAELFAMADRIGVQRKWFQRPAGLGVAGMDATWEHFDIAQSKR' A
#
# COMPACT_ATOMS: atom_id res chain seq x y z
N MET A 1 -12.12 7.23 -9.58
CA MET A 1 -11.41 6.17 -8.84
C MET A 1 -11.02 6.76 -7.51
N SER A 2 -11.54 6.18 -6.44
CA SER A 2 -11.27 6.61 -5.07
C SER A 2 -10.15 5.73 -4.50
N VAL A 3 -9.18 6.37 -3.86
CA VAL A 3 -8.19 5.68 -3.04
C VAL A 3 -8.24 6.27 -1.66
N TYR A 4 -7.97 5.45 -0.66
CA TYR A 4 -8.06 5.84 0.73
C TYR A 4 -6.68 5.66 1.35
N VAL A 5 -6.24 6.70 2.05
CA VAL A 5 -5.04 6.65 2.88
C VAL A 5 -5.48 6.86 4.31
N ASP A 6 -5.17 5.91 5.18
CA ASP A 6 -5.53 6.00 6.58
C ASP A 6 -4.73 7.08 7.33
N ASN A 7 -5.01 7.21 8.62
CA ASN A 7 -4.26 8.12 9.50
C ASN A 7 -3.18 7.39 10.31
N ALA A 8 -2.83 6.15 9.95
CA ALA A 8 -1.80 5.41 10.63
C ALA A 8 -0.43 6.06 10.41
N LYS A 9 0.47 5.91 11.39
CA LYS A 9 1.81 6.49 11.38
C LYS A 9 2.80 5.43 11.86
N HIS A 10 3.11 4.49 10.97
CA HIS A 10 4.04 3.41 11.27
C HIS A 10 5.48 3.85 10.99
N PRO A 11 6.39 3.83 11.98
CA PRO A 11 7.77 4.23 11.75
C PRO A 11 8.50 3.20 10.89
N PHE A 12 9.20 3.66 9.86
CA PHE A 12 10.08 2.85 9.02
C PHE A 12 11.38 3.61 8.74
N GLY A 13 12.40 3.35 9.57
CA GLY A 13 13.64 4.12 9.56
C GLY A 13 13.37 5.60 9.86
N ARG A 14 13.58 6.47 8.87
CA ARG A 14 13.31 7.92 8.96
C ARG A 14 11.94 8.32 8.43
N LEU A 15 11.17 7.37 7.91
CA LEU A 15 9.88 7.60 7.29
C LEU A 15 8.75 7.27 8.27
N LEU A 16 7.61 7.90 8.05
CA LEU A 16 6.33 7.46 8.58
C LEU A 16 5.52 6.90 7.43
N MET A 17 4.96 5.71 7.62
CA MET A 17 4.19 4.97 6.64
C MET A 17 2.70 5.01 7.00
N CYS A 18 1.87 5.07 5.97
CA CYS A 18 0.41 4.99 6.01
C CYS A 18 -0.06 3.88 5.07
N HIS A 19 -1.23 3.30 5.32
CA HIS A 19 -1.81 2.31 4.42
C HIS A 19 -2.63 3.00 3.33
N MET A 20 -2.31 2.71 2.08
CA MET A 20 -3.11 3.07 0.92
C MET A 20 -3.86 1.85 0.41
N TRP A 21 -5.18 1.97 0.24
CA TRP A 21 -6.06 0.92 -0.26
C TRP A 21 -7.15 1.49 -1.18
N ALA A 22 -7.87 0.61 -1.87
CA ALA A 22 -8.96 0.96 -2.77
C ALA A 22 -9.99 -0.17 -2.85
N ASP A 23 -11.15 0.11 -3.44
CA ASP A 23 -12.22 -0.88 -3.63
C ASP A 23 -11.81 -1.97 -4.64
N THR A 24 -10.95 -1.63 -5.61
CA THR A 24 -10.40 -2.59 -6.57
C THR A 24 -8.87 -2.55 -6.66
N ARG A 25 -8.27 -3.71 -6.95
CA ARG A 25 -6.83 -3.82 -7.20
C ARG A 25 -6.35 -2.93 -8.36
N ALA A 26 -7.18 -2.76 -9.39
CA ALA A 26 -6.85 -1.92 -10.54
C ALA A 26 -6.73 -0.45 -10.14
N GLU A 27 -7.64 0.05 -9.31
CA GLU A 27 -7.57 1.40 -8.74
C GLU A 27 -6.32 1.60 -7.88
N LEU A 28 -6.04 0.63 -7.02
CA LEU A 28 -4.89 0.65 -6.14
C LEU A 28 -3.57 0.70 -6.92
N PHE A 29 -3.45 -0.12 -7.98
CA PHE A 29 -2.26 -0.16 -8.83
C PHE A 29 -2.12 1.10 -9.67
N ALA A 30 -3.23 1.62 -10.21
CA ALA A 30 -3.22 2.87 -10.96
C ALA A 30 -2.72 4.04 -10.10
N MET A 31 -3.14 4.10 -8.83
CA MET A 31 -2.61 5.11 -7.92
C MET A 31 -1.15 4.87 -7.57
N ALA A 32 -0.75 3.63 -7.25
CA ALA A 32 0.64 3.29 -6.97
C ALA A 32 1.58 3.72 -8.11
N ASP A 33 1.22 3.44 -9.35
CA ASP A 33 1.98 3.88 -10.52
C ASP A 33 2.03 5.41 -10.63
N ARG A 34 0.89 6.09 -10.39
CA ARG A 34 0.78 7.57 -10.43
C ARG A 34 1.69 8.26 -9.42
N ILE A 35 1.84 7.72 -8.21
CA ILE A 35 2.69 8.30 -7.14
C ILE A 35 4.11 7.71 -7.11
N GLY A 36 4.44 6.83 -8.06
CA GLY A 36 5.76 6.23 -8.19
C GLY A 36 6.09 5.18 -7.10
N VAL A 37 5.08 4.49 -6.57
CA VAL A 37 5.26 3.33 -5.66
C VAL A 37 5.41 2.06 -6.50
N GLN A 38 6.46 1.29 -6.26
CA GLN A 38 6.73 0.08 -7.03
C GLN A 38 5.75 -1.04 -6.64
N ARG A 39 5.13 -1.70 -7.63
CA ARG A 39 4.16 -2.79 -7.44
C ARG A 39 4.70 -4.00 -6.67
N LYS A 40 6.02 -4.17 -6.55
CA LYS A 40 6.64 -5.22 -5.73
C LYS A 40 6.34 -5.08 -4.23
N TRP A 41 5.96 -3.87 -3.79
CA TRP A 41 5.58 -3.57 -2.41
C TRP A 41 4.09 -3.81 -2.12
N PHE A 42 3.39 -4.48 -3.04
CA PHE A 42 1.98 -4.77 -2.89
C PHE A 42 1.76 -5.90 -1.87
N GLN A 43 1.10 -5.55 -0.76
CA GLN A 43 0.78 -6.46 0.34
C GLN A 43 -0.62 -7.05 0.18
N ARG A 44 -0.77 -8.33 0.51
CA ARG A 44 -1.97 -9.11 0.20
C ARG A 44 -2.12 -10.33 1.13
N PRO A 45 -3.28 -11.01 1.15
CA PRO A 45 -3.47 -12.24 1.91
C PRO A 45 -2.41 -13.30 1.66
N ALA A 46 -1.91 -13.91 2.75
CA ALA A 46 -0.78 -14.84 2.74
C ALA A 46 -0.96 -16.06 1.84
N GLY A 47 -2.22 -16.47 1.60
CA GLY A 47 -2.55 -17.55 0.67
C GLY A 47 -2.16 -17.30 -0.80
N LEU A 48 -1.62 -16.13 -1.13
CA LEU A 48 -1.17 -15.74 -2.48
C LEU A 48 0.34 -15.92 -2.70
N GLY A 49 1.10 -16.44 -1.72
CA GLY A 49 2.42 -17.04 -1.95
C GLY A 49 3.59 -16.07 -2.13
N VAL A 50 3.58 -14.90 -1.49
CA VAL A 50 4.72 -13.96 -1.50
C VAL A 50 5.19 -13.69 -0.07
N ALA A 51 6.33 -14.29 0.30
CA ALA A 51 6.89 -14.17 1.64
C ALA A 51 7.19 -12.70 2.00
N GLY A 52 6.78 -12.27 3.20
CA GLY A 52 7.04 -10.92 3.70
C GLY A 52 6.14 -9.83 3.12
N MET A 53 5.08 -10.21 2.38
CA MET A 53 4.03 -9.31 1.87
C MET A 53 2.64 -9.74 2.36
N ASP A 54 2.61 -10.47 3.46
CA ASP A 54 1.39 -11.04 4.04
C ASP A 54 0.61 -9.97 4.79
N ALA A 55 -0.64 -9.78 4.41
CA ALA A 55 -1.54 -8.80 5.00
C ALA A 55 -2.97 -9.34 5.10
N THR A 56 -3.80 -8.75 5.95
CA THR A 56 -5.21 -9.11 6.06
C THR A 56 -6.07 -8.60 4.89
N TRP A 57 -5.61 -7.57 4.16
CA TRP A 57 -6.23 -7.07 2.92
C TRP A 57 -5.21 -6.47 1.95
N GLU A 58 -5.66 -6.19 0.73
CA GLU A 58 -4.85 -5.63 -0.36
C GLU A 58 -4.52 -4.14 -0.13
N HIS A 59 -3.23 -3.81 0.01
CA HIS A 59 -2.79 -2.43 0.22
C HIS A 59 -1.33 -2.21 -0.18
N PHE A 60 -0.92 -0.93 -0.15
CA PHE A 60 0.48 -0.52 -0.14
C PHE A 60 0.77 0.28 1.12
N ASP A 61 1.94 0.08 1.69
CA ASP A 61 2.53 1.06 2.60
C ASP A 61 3.14 2.19 1.79
N ILE A 62 2.70 3.42 2.03
CA ILE A 62 3.23 4.62 1.40
C ILE A 62 3.81 5.56 2.45
N ALA A 63 4.89 6.25 2.11
CA ALA A 63 5.41 7.30 2.98
C ALA A 63 4.35 8.40 3.14
N GLN A 64 4.24 8.99 4.32
CA GLN A 64 3.28 10.04 4.63
C GLN A 64 3.37 11.24 3.67
N SER A 65 4.56 11.51 3.10
CA SER A 65 4.78 12.53 2.08
C SER A 65 4.13 12.25 0.72
N LYS A 66 3.58 11.03 0.52
CA LYS A 66 2.88 10.60 -0.70
C LYS A 66 1.36 10.49 -0.51
N ARG A 67 0.85 10.92 0.64
CA ARG A 67 -0.59 11.02 0.91
C ARG A 67 -1.24 12.06 -0.01
#